data_AF-A0A1J5VG01-F1
#
_entry.id   AF-A0A1J5VG01-F1
#
_cell.length_a   1.000
_cell.length_b   1.000
_cell.length_c   1.000
_cell.angle_alpha   90.00
_cell.angle_beta   90.00
_cell.angle_gamma   90.00
#
_symmetry.space_group_name_H-M   'P 1'
#
loop_
_entity.id
_entity.type
_entity.pdbx_description
1 polymer ?
#
loop_
_entity_poly.entity_id
_entity_poly.type
_entity_poly.pdbx_seq_one_letter_code
_entity_poly.pdbx_strand_id
1 'polypeptide(L)'
;MTHKLFSRASAATLTILAPLTFTACSSETDTPPVITITQTTVVEEPSSSNTADTATPPAKQPAQHNNADACAQLPNDPREAYPSNSTPGRMPADDGSDSNYWIEDIDNAYDPCQRLSWIIFRGSLGDKERPAGTGASITDGVAFYVDGKPVKEMKAFGRVDSITPLKDDGAIFAWSGRGDYTAEGFVNHYSAEIRVTDAGIAAVSGDTEKFHEHWDYRVSYLLGTYD
;
A
#
# COMPACT_ATOMS: atom_id res chain seq x y z
N MET A 1 14.35 31.09 64.12
CA MET A 1 15.73 30.96 64.63
C MET A 1 16.17 29.56 64.22
N THR A 2 17.15 29.30 63.35
CA THR A 2 18.46 29.91 63.12
C THR A 2 19.02 29.42 61.76
N HIS A 3 19.66 30.34 61.03
CA HIS A 3 20.72 30.26 60.00
C HIS A 3 20.89 28.99 59.11
N LYS A 4 20.82 29.05 57.76
CA LYS A 4 21.59 29.79 56.72
C LYS A 4 22.84 29.05 56.18
N LEU A 5 23.00 29.15 54.84
CA LEU A 5 24.21 29.17 53.97
C LEU A 5 24.69 27.81 53.40
N PHE A 6 24.61 27.56 52.07
CA PHE A 6 25.43 28.05 50.93
C PHE A 6 26.88 27.54 50.89
N SER A 7 27.21 26.80 49.82
CA SER A 7 28.48 26.88 49.06
C SER A 7 28.30 26.10 47.74
N ARG A 8 28.31 26.74 46.56
CA ARG A 8 29.48 27.05 45.68
C ARG A 8 30.23 25.80 45.23
N ALA A 9 30.75 25.62 44.02
CA ALA A 9 30.75 26.28 42.70
C ALA A 9 31.74 25.45 41.83
N SER A 10 31.73 25.64 40.50
CA SER A 10 32.84 25.34 39.56
C SER A 10 33.05 23.86 39.19
N ALA A 11 33.48 23.44 38.00
CA ALA A 11 34.00 24.05 36.75
C ALA A 11 33.86 22.98 35.63
N ALA A 12 33.45 23.35 34.41
CA ALA A 12 34.29 23.56 33.22
C ALA A 12 34.87 22.30 32.53
N THR A 13 34.28 22.02 31.34
CA THR A 13 34.89 21.64 30.04
C THR A 13 35.80 20.41 29.90
N LEU A 14 35.44 19.51 28.97
CA LEU A 14 36.39 19.01 27.97
C LEU A 14 35.66 18.65 26.65
N THR A 15 35.87 19.46 25.63
CA THR A 15 35.53 19.21 24.22
C THR A 15 36.49 18.19 23.62
N ILE A 16 35.96 17.10 23.05
CA ILE A 16 36.71 16.18 22.19
C ILE A 16 36.35 16.51 20.75
N LEU A 17 37.27 17.16 20.03
CA LEU A 17 37.19 17.36 18.59
C LEU A 17 38.19 16.40 17.95
N ALA A 18 37.70 15.32 17.34
CA ALA A 18 38.51 14.42 16.52
C ALA A 18 38.34 14.79 15.03
N PRO A 19 39.42 15.08 14.28
CA PRO A 19 39.33 15.27 12.84
C PRO A 19 39.30 13.90 12.15
N LEU A 20 38.16 13.55 11.53
CA LEU A 20 38.08 12.47 10.56
C LEU A 20 38.64 12.97 9.23
N THR A 21 39.87 12.55 8.90
CA THR A 21 40.44 12.72 7.56
C THR A 21 39.89 11.63 6.64
N PHE A 22 39.01 11.99 5.72
CA PHE A 22 38.67 11.16 4.56
C PHE A 22 39.53 11.56 3.37
N THR A 23 40.52 10.72 3.07
CA THR A 23 41.21 10.67 1.78
C THR A 23 40.38 9.76 0.87
N ALA A 24 39.73 10.31 -0.15
CA ALA A 24 39.21 9.53 -1.26
C ALA A 24 39.56 10.24 -2.56
N CYS A 25 40.55 9.67 -3.26
CA CYS A 25 40.96 10.05 -4.60
C CYS A 25 39.90 9.65 -5.63
N SER A 26 39.67 10.57 -6.56
CA SER A 26 39.47 10.43 -8.01
C SER A 26 38.77 9.20 -8.59
N SER A 27 37.65 9.52 -9.25
CA SER A 27 37.36 9.28 -10.67
C SER A 27 37.59 7.87 -11.24
N GLU A 28 36.50 7.15 -11.51
CA GLU A 28 36.41 6.34 -12.72
C GLU A 28 34.98 6.35 -13.27
N THR A 29 34.87 6.85 -14.50
CA THR A 29 33.70 6.77 -15.36
C THR A 29 33.59 5.33 -15.84
N ASP A 30 32.47 4.64 -15.58
CA ASP A 30 32.15 3.45 -16.37
C ASP A 30 30.64 3.42 -16.69
N THR A 31 30.36 3.50 -17.98
CA THR A 31 29.03 3.50 -18.60
C THR A 31 28.72 2.04 -18.96
N PRO A 32 27.47 1.58 -18.80
CA PRO A 32 27.15 0.18 -18.52
C PRO A 32 27.42 -0.79 -19.68
N PRO A 33 27.58 -2.10 -19.40
CA PRO A 33 27.69 -3.12 -20.43
C PRO A 33 26.39 -3.19 -21.25
N VAL A 34 26.53 -3.00 -22.56
CA VAL A 34 25.50 -3.27 -23.57
C VAL A 34 25.27 -4.79 -23.61
N ILE A 35 24.08 -5.22 -23.21
CA ILE A 35 23.64 -6.61 -23.37
C ILE A 35 23.19 -6.80 -24.83
N THR A 36 24.01 -7.48 -25.62
CA THR A 36 23.67 -7.90 -26.98
C THR A 36 22.75 -9.12 -26.91
N ILE A 37 21.45 -8.94 -27.18
CA ILE A 37 20.52 -10.06 -27.35
C ILE A 37 20.58 -10.51 -28.81
N THR A 38 21.17 -11.68 -29.06
CA THR A 38 21.08 -12.38 -30.34
C THR A 38 19.74 -13.12 -30.36
N GLN A 39 18.74 -12.58 -31.05
CA GLN A 39 17.45 -13.25 -31.23
C GLN A 39 17.47 -13.99 -32.57
N THR A 40 17.57 -15.32 -32.49
CA THR A 40 17.48 -16.21 -33.66
C THR A 40 16.06 -16.20 -34.19
N THR A 41 15.90 -15.74 -35.43
CA THR A 41 14.68 -15.83 -36.23
C THR A 41 14.41 -17.29 -36.61
N VAL A 42 13.31 -17.85 -36.14
CA VAL A 42 12.71 -19.07 -36.72
C VAL A 42 11.55 -18.62 -37.60
N VAL A 43 11.76 -18.72 -38.91
CA VAL A 43 10.72 -18.62 -39.93
C VAL A 43 10.26 -20.03 -40.22
N GLU A 44 8.98 -20.34 -40.00
CA GLU A 44 8.34 -21.47 -40.67
C GLU A 44 6.86 -21.13 -40.93
N GLU A 45 6.50 -21.15 -42.22
CA GLU A 45 5.14 -21.01 -42.77
C GLU A 45 4.71 -22.39 -43.32
N PRO A 46 3.45 -22.55 -43.78
CA PRO A 46 2.38 -23.23 -43.09
C PRO A 46 2.17 -24.67 -43.57
N SER A 47 1.46 -25.49 -42.80
CA SER A 47 0.87 -26.73 -43.34
C SER A 47 -0.52 -26.96 -42.78
N SER A 48 -1.49 -26.79 -43.66
CA SER A 48 -2.89 -27.15 -43.49
C SER A 48 -3.06 -28.66 -43.42
N SER A 49 -3.84 -29.16 -42.46
CA SER A 49 -4.76 -30.28 -42.71
C SER A 49 -5.85 -30.33 -41.63
N ASN A 50 -7.09 -30.35 -42.12
CA ASN A 50 -8.32 -30.53 -41.35
C ASN A 50 -8.39 -31.93 -40.73
N THR A 51 -8.84 -32.05 -39.49
CA THR A 51 -9.87 -33.03 -39.13
C THR A 51 -10.67 -32.51 -37.95
N ALA A 52 -11.99 -32.50 -38.09
CA ALA A 52 -12.94 -32.08 -37.09
C ALA A 52 -12.98 -33.08 -35.93
N ASP A 53 -12.94 -32.58 -34.69
CA ASP A 53 -13.63 -33.25 -33.60
C ASP A 53 -14.24 -32.25 -32.63
N THR A 54 -15.37 -32.66 -32.08
CA THR A 54 -16.43 -31.81 -31.53
C THR A 54 -16.05 -31.29 -30.15
N ALA A 55 -15.61 -30.03 -30.04
CA ALA A 55 -15.43 -29.34 -28.76
C ALA A 55 -16.52 -28.27 -28.57
N THR A 56 -17.42 -28.54 -27.62
CA THR A 56 -18.40 -27.58 -27.09
C THR A 56 -17.71 -26.26 -26.72
N PRO A 57 -18.16 -25.10 -27.22
CA PRO A 57 -17.55 -23.81 -26.86
C PRO A 57 -17.69 -23.57 -25.35
N PRO A 58 -16.64 -23.12 -24.63
CA PRO A 58 -16.79 -22.65 -23.28
C PRO A 58 -17.78 -21.48 -23.27
N ALA A 59 -18.72 -21.51 -22.33
CA ALA A 59 -19.72 -20.48 -22.14
C ALA A 59 -19.04 -19.12 -22.06
N LYS A 60 -19.44 -18.22 -22.98
CA LYS A 60 -18.99 -16.84 -23.02
C LYS A 60 -19.36 -16.20 -21.68
N GLN A 61 -18.34 -15.90 -20.86
CA GLN A 61 -18.48 -15.05 -19.68
C GLN A 61 -19.25 -13.79 -20.08
N PRO A 62 -20.27 -13.35 -19.33
CA PRO A 62 -21.06 -12.21 -19.73
C PRO A 62 -20.13 -11.01 -19.89
N ALA A 63 -20.13 -10.45 -21.10
CA ALA A 63 -19.43 -9.21 -21.38
C ALA A 63 -19.92 -8.17 -20.38
N GLN A 64 -19.00 -7.63 -19.58
CA GLN A 64 -19.23 -6.45 -18.76
C GLN A 64 -19.93 -5.41 -19.64
N HIS A 65 -21.07 -4.93 -19.17
CA HIS A 65 -21.73 -3.78 -19.76
C HIS A 65 -20.78 -2.59 -19.64
N ASN A 66 -20.03 -2.33 -20.71
CA ASN A 66 -19.25 -1.11 -20.90
C ASN A 66 -20.22 0.05 -21.12
N ASN A 67 -20.90 0.49 -20.06
CA ASN A 67 -21.43 1.85 -20.03
C ASN A 67 -20.26 2.75 -19.63
N ALA A 68 -19.55 3.31 -20.63
CA ALA A 68 -18.45 4.23 -20.37
C ALA A 68 -18.87 5.41 -19.47
N ASP A 69 -20.15 5.81 -19.53
CA ASP A 69 -20.75 6.83 -18.67
C ASP A 69 -20.88 6.38 -17.21
N ALA A 70 -21.04 5.08 -16.94
CA ALA A 70 -21.14 4.55 -15.58
C ALA A 70 -19.80 4.55 -14.82
N CYS A 71 -18.67 4.54 -15.54
CA CYS A 71 -17.35 4.75 -14.94
C CYS A 71 -17.04 6.23 -14.68
N ALA A 72 -17.71 7.15 -15.37
CA ALA A 72 -17.33 8.55 -15.34
C ALA A 72 -17.93 9.28 -14.12
N GLN A 73 -19.17 8.93 -13.73
CA GLN A 73 -19.90 9.64 -12.68
C GLN A 73 -20.53 8.66 -11.68
N LEU A 74 -19.96 8.64 -10.49
CA LEU A 74 -20.44 7.85 -9.36
C LEU A 74 -20.99 8.79 -8.29
N PRO A 75 -22.18 8.51 -7.72
CA PRO A 75 -22.57 9.10 -6.45
C PRO A 75 -21.51 8.74 -5.40
N ASN A 76 -20.99 9.74 -4.68
CA ASN A 76 -19.90 9.59 -3.69
C ASN A 76 -18.60 9.01 -4.28
N ASP A 77 -18.12 9.61 -5.37
CA ASP A 77 -16.90 9.20 -6.05
C ASP A 77 -15.66 9.27 -5.13
N PRO A 78 -14.95 8.15 -4.90
CA PRO A 78 -13.72 8.13 -4.10
C PRO A 78 -12.63 9.09 -4.63
N ARG A 79 -12.63 9.46 -5.91
CA ARG A 79 -11.69 10.44 -6.48
C ARG A 79 -11.89 11.84 -5.92
N GLU A 80 -13.13 12.18 -5.60
CA GLU A 80 -13.51 13.48 -5.03
C GLU A 80 -13.41 13.46 -3.50
N ALA A 81 -13.83 12.36 -2.86
CA ALA A 81 -13.76 12.20 -1.41
C ALA A 81 -12.32 12.07 -0.90
N TYR A 82 -11.44 11.45 -1.70
CA TYR A 82 -10.06 11.13 -1.34
C TYR A 82 -9.06 11.58 -2.42
N PRO A 83 -8.90 12.89 -2.69
CA PRO A 83 -7.94 13.35 -3.70
C PRO A 83 -6.50 12.95 -3.32
N SER A 84 -5.65 12.60 -4.30
CA SER A 84 -4.24 12.34 -4.04
C SER A 84 -3.54 13.57 -3.45
N ASN A 85 -2.54 13.36 -2.59
CA ASN A 85 -1.79 14.40 -1.89
C ASN A 85 -2.66 15.27 -0.96
N SER A 86 -3.68 14.67 -0.31
CA SER A 86 -4.62 15.39 0.55
C SER A 86 -4.82 14.71 1.91
N THR A 87 -5.38 15.46 2.86
CA THR A 87 -5.62 15.04 4.24
C THR A 87 -7.09 15.21 4.63
N PRO A 88 -8.02 14.43 4.02
CA PRO A 88 -9.46 14.67 4.14
C PRO A 88 -10.03 14.35 5.53
N GLY A 89 -9.19 13.91 6.48
CA GLY A 89 -9.51 13.91 7.90
C GLY A 89 -9.53 12.53 8.51
N ARG A 90 -10.63 12.19 9.17
CA ARG A 90 -10.74 11.05 10.09
C ARG A 90 -11.69 9.98 9.52
N MET A 91 -11.30 8.71 9.62
CA MET A 91 -12.16 7.55 9.38
C MET A 91 -12.46 6.84 10.71
N PRO A 92 -13.73 6.79 11.16
CA PRO A 92 -14.11 6.00 12.32
C PRO A 92 -13.89 4.50 12.11
N ALA A 93 -13.62 3.76 13.18
CA ALA A 93 -13.68 2.31 13.14
C ALA A 93 -15.12 1.83 12.95
N ASP A 94 -15.27 0.72 12.21
CA ASP A 94 -16.57 0.09 11.93
C ASP A 94 -17.16 -0.66 13.14
N ASP A 95 -16.35 -0.97 14.14
CA ASP A 95 -16.77 -1.62 15.38
C ASP A 95 -17.37 -0.65 16.42
N GLY A 96 -17.46 0.65 16.09
CA GLY A 96 -17.99 1.69 16.97
C GLY A 96 -17.06 2.06 18.13
N SER A 97 -15.83 1.56 18.15
CA SER A 97 -14.83 1.96 19.13
C SER A 97 -14.31 3.39 18.89
N ASP A 98 -13.70 3.97 19.91
CA ASP A 98 -13.01 5.26 19.79
C ASP A 98 -11.70 5.17 18.98
N SER A 99 -11.33 4.00 18.45
CA SER A 99 -10.09 3.83 17.66
C SER A 99 -10.32 4.32 16.24
N ASN A 100 -9.87 5.53 15.92
CA ASN A 100 -10.07 6.15 14.61
C ASN A 100 -8.77 6.11 13.79
N TYR A 101 -8.90 6.09 12.48
CA TYR A 101 -7.78 6.30 11.56
C TYR A 101 -7.75 7.77 11.12
N TRP A 102 -6.59 8.40 11.25
CA TRP A 102 -6.36 9.79 10.85
C TRP A 102 -5.51 9.82 9.59
N ILE A 103 -6.03 10.45 8.55
CA ILE A 103 -5.41 10.50 7.22
C ILE A 103 -4.43 11.68 7.16
N GLU A 104 -3.17 11.36 6.91
CA GLU A 104 -2.06 12.31 6.74
C GLU A 104 -1.65 12.50 5.28
N ASP A 105 -1.95 11.53 4.41
CA ASP A 105 -1.81 11.66 2.97
C ASP A 105 -2.61 10.59 2.21
N ILE A 106 -2.80 10.77 0.92
CA ILE A 106 -3.51 9.82 0.04
C ILE A 106 -2.75 9.61 -1.27
N ASP A 107 -2.62 8.34 -1.65
CA ASP A 107 -2.30 7.93 -3.01
C ASP A 107 -3.53 7.23 -3.62
N ASN A 108 -4.23 7.98 -4.48
CA ASN A 108 -5.47 7.53 -5.09
C ASN A 108 -5.22 7.00 -6.51
N ALA A 109 -5.22 5.67 -6.62
CA ALA A 109 -5.20 4.94 -7.88
C ALA A 109 -6.58 4.32 -8.20
N TYR A 110 -7.66 4.89 -7.66
CA TYR A 110 -9.02 4.44 -7.92
C TYR A 110 -9.42 4.78 -9.36
N ASP A 111 -9.76 3.73 -10.09
CA ASP A 111 -10.36 3.79 -11.41
C ASP A 111 -11.54 2.81 -11.42
N PRO A 112 -12.78 3.29 -11.53
CA PRO A 112 -13.96 2.43 -11.57
C PRO A 112 -14.09 1.63 -12.88
N CYS A 113 -13.28 1.96 -13.88
CA CYS A 113 -13.23 1.28 -15.16
C CYS A 113 -12.16 0.18 -15.21
N GLN A 114 -11.31 0.06 -14.18
CA GLN A 114 -10.44 -1.09 -14.01
C GLN A 114 -11.13 -2.17 -13.19
N ARG A 115 -10.78 -3.42 -13.50
CA ARG A 115 -11.26 -4.57 -12.72
C ARG A 115 -10.76 -4.52 -11.28
N LEU A 116 -9.52 -4.07 -11.06
CA LEU A 116 -8.92 -3.86 -9.76
C LEU A 116 -8.39 -2.42 -9.68
N SER A 117 -8.77 -1.70 -8.64
CA SER A 117 -8.20 -0.39 -8.31
C SER A 117 -8.11 -0.21 -6.79
N TRP A 118 -7.42 0.83 -6.32
CA TRP A 118 -7.16 0.99 -4.88
C TRP A 118 -6.93 2.44 -4.48
N ILE A 119 -7.04 2.68 -3.17
CA ILE A 119 -6.58 3.92 -2.52
C ILE A 119 -5.70 3.51 -1.35
N ILE A 120 -4.51 4.11 -1.27
CA ILE A 120 -3.63 4.00 -0.11
C ILE A 120 -3.82 5.26 0.71
N PHE A 121 -4.12 5.08 1.98
CA PHE A 121 -4.16 6.14 2.98
C PHE A 121 -2.87 6.06 3.77
N ARG A 122 -2.13 7.16 3.89
CA ARG A 122 -1.02 7.29 4.84
C ARG A 122 -1.53 7.94 6.09
N GLY A 123 -1.06 7.51 7.26
CA GLY A 123 -1.59 8.09 8.49
C GLY A 123 -1.22 7.37 9.76
N SER A 124 -2.13 7.52 10.72
CA SER A 124 -1.94 6.97 12.05
C SER A 124 -3.27 6.71 12.77
N LEU A 125 -3.22 5.78 13.72
CA LEU A 125 -4.32 5.53 14.63
C LEU A 125 -4.40 6.63 15.69
N GLY A 126 -5.61 6.88 16.16
CA GLY A 126 -5.90 7.88 17.17
C GLY A 126 -7.22 7.63 17.87
N ASP A 127 -7.59 8.57 18.72
CA ASP A 127 -8.93 8.62 19.31
C ASP A 127 -9.85 9.48 18.41
N LYS A 128 -11.09 9.69 18.87
CA LYS A 128 -12.06 10.52 18.15
C LYS A 128 -11.63 11.99 18.00
N GLU A 129 -10.75 12.49 18.85
CA GLU A 129 -10.35 13.91 18.89
C GLU A 129 -9.05 14.18 18.12
N ARG A 130 -8.12 13.22 18.09
CA ARG A 130 -6.79 13.41 17.48
C ARG A 130 -6.05 12.12 17.16
N PRO A 131 -5.03 12.16 16.28
CA PRO A 131 -4.03 11.12 16.17
C PRO A 131 -3.36 10.84 17.53
N ALA A 132 -2.97 9.59 17.78
CA ALA A 132 -2.32 9.22 19.05
C ALA A 132 -0.93 9.88 19.20
N GLY A 133 -0.25 10.20 18.10
CA GLY A 133 1.03 10.90 18.10
C GLY A 133 2.21 10.05 18.58
N THR A 134 2.11 8.72 18.48
CA THR A 134 3.16 7.79 18.90
C THR A 134 3.79 7.08 17.72
N GLY A 135 5.03 6.65 17.87
CA GLY A 135 5.68 5.83 16.85
C GLY A 135 4.90 4.55 16.55
N ALA A 136 4.19 3.98 17.53
CA ALA A 136 3.43 2.74 17.40
C ALA A 136 2.09 2.90 16.66
N SER A 137 1.51 4.09 16.66
CA SER A 137 0.22 4.36 16.01
C SER A 137 0.34 4.62 14.51
N ILE A 138 1.54 4.88 13.99
CA ILE A 138 1.77 5.07 12.55
C ILE A 138 1.40 3.78 11.82
N THR A 139 0.53 3.87 10.83
CA THR A 139 0.09 2.72 10.04
C THR A 139 -0.52 3.24 8.75
N ASP A 140 -0.40 2.49 7.66
CA ASP A 140 -1.08 2.83 6.43
C ASP A 140 -2.40 2.07 6.30
N GLY A 141 -3.33 2.65 5.57
CA GLY A 141 -4.59 2.03 5.19
C GLY A 141 -4.64 1.70 3.72
N VAL A 142 -5.33 0.63 3.36
CA VAL A 142 -5.65 0.31 1.97
C VAL A 142 -7.13 0.02 1.82
N ALA A 143 -7.72 0.55 0.76
CA ALA A 143 -9.04 0.15 0.28
C ALA A 143 -8.87 -0.38 -1.15
N PHE A 144 -9.25 -1.63 -1.36
CA PHE A 144 -9.32 -2.24 -2.68
C PHE A 144 -10.72 -2.17 -3.24
N TYR A 145 -10.81 -1.96 -4.55
CA TYR A 145 -12.05 -1.85 -5.28
C TYR A 145 -12.05 -2.85 -6.43
N VAL A 146 -13.18 -3.53 -6.62
CA VAL A 146 -13.43 -4.42 -7.76
C VAL A 146 -14.62 -3.87 -8.54
N ASP A 147 -14.42 -3.61 -9.83
CA ASP A 147 -15.39 -2.92 -10.70
C ASP A 147 -15.94 -1.62 -10.08
N GLY A 148 -15.04 -0.82 -9.51
CA GLY A 148 -15.40 0.44 -8.85
C GLY A 148 -16.11 0.31 -7.50
N LYS A 149 -16.39 -0.91 -7.00
CA LYS A 149 -17.03 -1.12 -5.69
C LYS A 149 -16.00 -1.50 -4.63
N PRO A 150 -16.08 -0.94 -3.41
CA PRO A 150 -15.16 -1.33 -2.34
C PRO A 150 -15.37 -2.81 -2.01
N VAL A 151 -14.26 -3.55 -1.88
CA VAL A 151 -14.30 -4.96 -1.48
C VAL A 151 -14.63 -5.10 0.01
N LYS A 152 -14.01 -4.24 0.80
CA LYS A 152 -14.25 -4.05 2.24
C LYS A 152 -14.07 -2.56 2.54
N GLU A 153 -14.47 -2.16 3.74
CA GLU A 153 -13.97 -0.95 4.38
C GLU A 153 -12.43 -0.95 4.44
N MET A 154 -11.83 0.22 4.66
CA MET A 154 -10.37 0.37 4.70
C MET A 154 -9.76 -0.59 5.73
N LYS A 155 -8.69 -1.28 5.34
CA LYS A 155 -7.91 -2.17 6.21
C LYS A 155 -6.54 -1.59 6.50
N ALA A 156 -6.14 -1.64 7.77
CA ALA A 156 -4.84 -1.16 8.20
C ALA A 156 -3.76 -2.21 7.96
N PHE A 157 -2.67 -1.78 7.32
CA PHE A 157 -1.42 -2.50 7.16
C PHE A 157 -0.30 -1.67 7.78
N GLY A 158 0.87 -2.26 8.04
CA GLY A 158 2.00 -1.54 8.61
C GLY A 158 2.38 -0.30 7.79
N ARG A 159 3.26 -0.45 6.80
CA ARG A 159 3.54 0.57 5.78
C ARG A 159 3.31 -0.05 4.42
N VAL A 160 2.48 0.55 3.57
CA VAL A 160 2.31 0.09 2.19
C VAL A 160 3.48 0.58 1.36
N ASP A 161 4.26 -0.35 0.81
CA ASP A 161 5.45 -0.01 0.03
C ASP A 161 5.10 0.18 -1.45
N SER A 162 4.32 -0.73 -2.01
CA SER A 162 3.77 -0.58 -3.36
C SER A 162 2.57 -1.50 -3.60
N ILE A 163 1.73 -1.10 -4.55
CA ILE A 163 0.76 -1.98 -5.22
C ILE A 163 1.08 -1.92 -6.71
N THR A 164 1.60 -3.01 -7.25
CA THR A 164 2.06 -3.09 -8.64
C THR A 164 1.08 -3.94 -9.45
N PRO A 165 0.32 -3.37 -10.40
CA PRO A 165 -0.67 -4.14 -11.16
C PRO A 165 -0.02 -5.21 -12.06
N LEU A 166 -0.74 -6.32 -12.24
CA LEU A 166 -0.40 -7.47 -13.08
C LEU A 166 -1.37 -7.57 -14.27
N LYS A 167 -0.99 -8.35 -15.30
CA LYS A 167 -1.73 -8.45 -16.58
C LYS A 167 -3.04 -9.25 -16.53
N ASP A 168 -3.42 -9.83 -15.40
CA ASP A 168 -4.69 -10.59 -15.26
C ASP A 168 -5.44 -10.14 -13.99
N ASP A 169 -5.83 -8.87 -13.97
CA ASP A 169 -6.69 -8.28 -12.94
C ASP A 169 -6.20 -8.56 -11.51
N GLY A 170 -4.88 -8.50 -11.34
CA GLY A 170 -4.19 -8.75 -10.09
C GLY A 170 -3.19 -7.65 -9.77
N ALA A 171 -2.57 -7.76 -8.60
CA ALA A 171 -1.46 -6.91 -8.24
C ALA A 171 -0.50 -7.64 -7.31
N ILE A 172 0.78 -7.25 -7.34
CA ILE A 172 1.69 -7.53 -6.22
C ILE A 172 1.49 -6.41 -5.20
N PHE A 173 1.02 -6.78 -4.01
CA PHE A 173 0.89 -5.89 -2.88
C PHE A 173 2.05 -6.12 -1.92
N ALA A 174 2.88 -5.09 -1.75
CA ALA A 174 4.03 -5.12 -0.86
C ALA A 174 3.81 -4.16 0.32
N TRP A 175 4.13 -4.64 1.52
CA TRP A 175 4.03 -3.85 2.74
C TRP A 175 5.13 -4.23 3.74
N SER A 176 5.47 -3.27 4.58
CA SER A 176 6.42 -3.45 5.67
C SER A 176 5.69 -3.51 7.02
N GLY A 177 6.00 -4.50 7.82
CA GLY A 177 5.62 -4.61 9.23
C GLY A 177 6.70 -4.07 10.17
N ARG A 178 6.31 -3.85 11.43
CA ARG A 178 7.25 -3.44 12.48
C ARG A 178 8.17 -4.59 12.86
N GLY A 179 9.38 -4.24 13.31
CA GLY A 179 10.27 -5.16 14.02
C GLY A 179 9.74 -5.53 15.41
N ASP A 180 10.58 -6.19 16.21
CA ASP A 180 10.21 -6.65 17.56
C ASP A 180 9.91 -5.47 18.49
N TYR A 181 10.54 -4.33 18.23
CA TYR A 181 10.33 -3.08 18.96
C TYR A 181 9.89 -1.95 18.02
N THR A 182 9.00 -1.09 18.52
CA THR A 182 8.52 0.08 17.76
C THR A 182 9.66 0.98 17.25
N ALA A 183 10.75 1.10 18.02
CA ALA A 183 11.90 1.94 17.69
C ALA A 183 12.69 1.46 16.46
N GLU A 184 12.59 0.18 16.12
CA GLU A 184 13.22 -0.38 14.90
C GLU A 184 12.52 0.12 13.64
N GLY A 185 11.25 0.53 13.75
CA GLY A 185 10.44 0.98 12.63
C GLY A 185 9.92 -0.18 11.80
N PHE A 186 9.68 0.08 10.51
CA PHE A 186 9.13 -0.88 9.55
C PHE A 186 10.28 -1.61 8.84
N VAL A 187 10.72 -2.72 9.43
CA VAL A 187 11.91 -3.49 8.99
C VAL A 187 11.60 -4.89 8.46
N ASN A 188 10.39 -5.38 8.72
CA ASN A 188 9.94 -6.66 8.20
C ASN A 188 9.21 -6.42 6.87
N HIS A 189 9.66 -7.00 5.77
CA HIS A 189 9.09 -6.76 4.44
C HIS A 189 8.30 -7.98 3.97
N TYR A 190 7.10 -7.73 3.45
CA TYR A 190 6.19 -8.76 2.96
C TYR A 190 5.68 -8.41 1.58
N SER A 191 5.32 -9.42 0.79
CA SER A 191 4.61 -9.24 -0.46
C SER A 191 3.66 -10.40 -0.72
N ALA A 192 2.47 -10.08 -1.22
CA ALA A 192 1.51 -11.07 -1.66
C ALA A 192 0.98 -10.70 -3.04
N GLU A 193 0.81 -11.69 -3.89
CA GLU A 193 0.04 -11.54 -5.12
C GLU A 193 -1.44 -11.61 -4.77
N ILE A 194 -2.18 -10.54 -5.05
CA ILE A 194 -3.63 -10.51 -4.93
C ILE A 194 -4.27 -10.67 -6.30
N ARG A 195 -5.35 -11.44 -6.35
CA ARG A 195 -6.17 -11.64 -7.56
C ARG A 195 -7.62 -11.35 -7.27
N VAL A 196 -8.28 -10.75 -8.25
CA VAL A 196 -9.74 -10.57 -8.19
C VAL A 196 -10.42 -11.93 -8.30
N THR A 197 -11.46 -12.13 -7.48
CA THR A 197 -12.30 -13.33 -7.43
C THR A 197 -13.77 -12.91 -7.41
N ASP A 198 -14.69 -13.87 -7.48
CA ASP A 198 -16.13 -13.61 -7.32
C ASP A 198 -16.48 -13.04 -5.93
N ALA A 199 -15.63 -13.28 -4.93
CA ALA A 199 -15.80 -12.78 -3.57
C ALA A 199 -15.07 -11.45 -3.29
N GLY A 200 -14.47 -10.82 -4.32
CA GLY A 200 -13.66 -9.60 -4.17
C GLY A 200 -12.20 -9.86 -4.55
N ILE A 201 -11.31 -9.98 -3.56
CA ILE A 201 -9.89 -10.31 -3.78
C ILE A 201 -9.44 -11.47 -2.90
N ALA A 202 -8.44 -12.21 -3.36
CA ALA A 202 -7.74 -13.23 -2.59
C ALA A 202 -6.23 -13.11 -2.78
N ALA A 203 -5.45 -13.34 -1.72
CA ALA A 203 -4.01 -13.51 -1.82
C ALA A 203 -3.70 -14.94 -2.27
N VAL A 204 -3.01 -15.09 -3.41
CA VAL A 204 -2.81 -16.39 -4.07
C VAL A 204 -1.37 -16.90 -4.03
N SER A 205 -0.39 -16.02 -3.80
CA SER A 205 1.02 -16.36 -3.70
C SER A 205 1.78 -15.36 -2.81
N GLY A 206 3.00 -15.71 -2.39
CA GLY A 206 3.82 -14.89 -1.47
C GLY A 206 3.42 -15.07 -0.01
N ASP A 207 3.51 -13.98 0.77
CA ASP A 207 3.23 -13.93 2.21
C ASP A 207 1.72 -13.88 2.52
N THR A 208 0.97 -14.85 1.98
CA THR A 208 -0.50 -14.89 2.06
C THR A 208 -1.02 -14.94 3.50
N GLU A 209 -0.39 -15.72 4.39
CA GLU A 209 -0.78 -15.78 5.81
C GLU A 209 -0.64 -14.40 6.48
N LYS A 210 0.44 -13.67 6.19
CA LYS A 210 0.66 -12.32 6.70
C LYS A 210 -0.32 -11.31 6.13
N PHE A 211 -0.71 -11.46 4.87
CA PHE A 211 -1.78 -10.65 4.30
C PHE A 211 -3.08 -10.85 5.09
N HIS A 212 -3.46 -12.09 5.39
CA HIS A 212 -4.69 -12.42 6.10
C HIS A 212 -4.69 -11.97 7.58
N GLU A 213 -3.53 -11.90 8.25
CA GLU A 213 -3.43 -11.30 9.59
C GLU A 213 -3.99 -9.87 9.64
N HIS A 214 -3.83 -9.10 8.56
CA HIS A 214 -4.33 -7.73 8.44
C HIS A 214 -5.69 -7.66 7.73
N TRP A 215 -5.84 -8.35 6.62
CA TRP A 215 -7.02 -8.29 5.77
C TRP A 215 -8.29 -8.81 6.46
N ASP A 216 -8.13 -9.81 7.32
CA ASP A 216 -9.23 -10.40 8.09
C ASP A 216 -9.22 -9.95 9.56
N TYR A 217 -8.36 -8.99 9.91
CA TYR A 217 -8.44 -8.35 11.21
C TYR A 217 -9.83 -7.73 11.41
N ARG A 218 -10.37 -7.90 12.61
CA ARG A 218 -11.77 -7.60 12.93
C ARG A 218 -12.15 -6.12 12.76
N VAL A 219 -11.17 -5.21 12.89
CA VAL A 219 -11.40 -3.77 12.79
C VAL A 219 -11.16 -3.32 11.36
N SER A 220 -12.05 -2.47 10.87
CA SER A 220 -11.96 -1.76 9.61
C SER A 220 -12.27 -0.29 9.84
N TYR A 221 -11.94 0.56 8.86
CA TYR A 221 -12.20 2.00 8.96
C TYR A 221 -13.08 2.45 7.81
N LEU A 222 -14.12 3.19 8.18
CA LEU A 222 -15.26 3.53 7.34
C LEU A 222 -14.85 4.40 6.13
N LEU A 223 -15.17 3.93 4.93
CA LEU A 223 -14.99 4.63 3.66
C LEU A 223 -16.19 5.56 3.39
N GLY A 224 -15.98 6.86 3.50
CA GLY A 224 -16.98 7.90 3.33
C GLY A 224 -17.65 8.34 4.64
N THR A 225 -18.59 9.28 4.52
CA THR A 225 -19.47 9.70 5.62
C THR A 225 -20.75 8.87 5.57
N TYR A 226 -20.94 8.01 6.58
CA TYR A 226 -22.19 7.28 6.78
C TYR A 226 -23.11 8.22 7.56
N ASP A 227 -23.98 8.93 6.84
CA ASP A 227 -25.02 9.80 7.41
C ASP A 227 -26.14 8.98 8.09
#